data_AF-A0A7Y1SL84-F1
#
_entry.id   AF-A0A7Y1SL84-F1
#
_cell.length_a   1.000
_cell.length_b   1.000
_cell.length_c   1.000
_cell.angle_alpha   90.00
_cell.angle_beta   90.00
_cell.angle_gamma   90.00
#
_symmetry.space_group_name_H-M   'P 1'
#
loop_
_entity.id
_entity.type
_entity.pdbx_description
1 polymer ?
#
loop_
_entity_poly.entity_id
_entity_poly.type
_entity_poly.pdbx_seq_one_letter_code
_entity_poly.pdbx_strand_id
1 'polypeptide(L)'
;MRLNELSDNPGATKARLRVGRGVGSGKGKTAGRGVKGQKSRSGVSINGYEGGQMPIYMRLPKRGFNKPNRKRWAELSIRRLEQAIEAGVLDVKKDVDAAALVTAGVVRRAHDGIRLIGSGKLSAGVNLKVAGATAGAIKIVEKAKGSVTIVEGRPERVAKADKVEKKPAAKKPAAKKAAPKKEAAPKAEAKKPAAKKAPAKKPAAKKAEADDLTKISGIGPVFAGRLAEEGITTYLQVSKLTAKKIAELDEKHDLKGNITNDDWPGQAKKLMADKK
;
A
#
# COMPACT_ATOMS: atom_id res chain seq x y z
N MET A 1 -43.90 -19.98 -13.62
CA MET A 1 -43.56 -18.80 -14.45
C MET A 1 -43.24 -19.28 -15.85
N ARG A 2 -43.75 -18.62 -16.89
CA ARG A 2 -43.21 -18.78 -18.25
C ARG A 2 -42.05 -17.81 -18.48
N LEU A 3 -41.14 -18.14 -19.40
CA LEU A 3 -39.94 -17.32 -19.70
C LEU A 3 -40.27 -15.92 -20.24
N ASN A 4 -41.41 -15.76 -20.91
CA ASN A 4 -41.91 -14.50 -21.47
C ASN A 4 -42.65 -13.60 -20.45
N GLU A 5 -42.88 -14.08 -19.22
CA GLU A 5 -43.60 -13.37 -18.16
C GLU A 5 -42.64 -12.81 -17.08
N LEU A 6 -41.33 -12.93 -17.32
CA LEU A 6 -40.29 -12.45 -16.41
C LEU A 6 -40.00 -10.96 -16.65
N SER A 7 -40.29 -10.13 -15.64
CA SER A 7 -39.96 -8.70 -15.61
C SER A 7 -39.28 -8.32 -14.29
N ASP A 8 -38.42 -7.31 -14.32
CA ASP A 8 -37.85 -6.72 -13.10
C ASP A 8 -38.93 -6.09 -12.20
N ASN A 9 -38.66 -6.02 -10.90
CA ASN A 9 -39.50 -5.27 -9.96
C ASN A 9 -39.67 -3.80 -10.41
N PRO A 10 -40.87 -3.19 -10.29
CA PRO A 10 -41.13 -1.81 -10.71
C PRO A 10 -40.09 -0.81 -10.18
N GLY A 11 -39.45 -0.09 -11.10
CA GLY A 11 -38.44 0.93 -10.79
C GLY A 11 -36.99 0.42 -10.61
N ALA A 12 -36.74 -0.89 -10.66
CA ALA A 12 -35.38 -1.46 -10.62
C ALA A 12 -34.53 -1.04 -11.84
N THR A 13 -35.15 -0.95 -13.02
CA THR A 13 -34.56 -0.35 -14.21
C THR A 13 -35.26 0.97 -14.57
N LYS A 14 -34.53 1.89 -15.21
CA LYS A 14 -35.05 3.19 -15.66
C LYS A 14 -34.63 3.45 -17.10
N ALA A 15 -35.56 3.93 -17.93
CA ALA A 15 -35.31 4.19 -19.34
C ALA A 15 -34.22 5.27 -19.53
N ARG A 16 -33.15 4.96 -20.27
CA ARG A 16 -32.07 5.91 -20.54
C ARG A 16 -32.57 7.09 -21.39
N LEU A 17 -32.28 8.32 -20.98
CA LEU A 17 -32.60 9.52 -21.76
C LEU A 17 -31.79 9.56 -23.05
N ARG A 18 -32.43 9.25 -24.18
CA ARG A 18 -31.83 9.27 -25.53
C ARG A 18 -31.80 10.71 -26.07
N VAL A 19 -30.72 11.42 -25.80
CA VAL A 19 -30.52 12.81 -26.26
C VAL A 19 -30.38 12.91 -27.79
N GLY A 20 -30.73 14.08 -28.36
CA GLY A 20 -30.63 14.34 -29.79
C GLY A 20 -31.64 13.54 -30.63
N ARG A 21 -32.89 13.45 -30.21
CA ARG A 21 -33.96 12.68 -30.88
C ARG A 21 -35.26 13.49 -31.03
N GLY A 22 -35.18 14.57 -31.82
CA GLY A 22 -36.32 15.45 -32.10
C GLY A 22 -36.72 16.35 -30.92
N VAL A 23 -37.59 17.33 -31.17
CA VAL A 23 -38.00 18.34 -30.17
C VAL A 23 -38.80 17.70 -29.01
N GLY A 24 -39.76 16.82 -29.34
CA GLY A 24 -40.61 16.14 -28.35
C GLY A 24 -39.86 15.25 -27.34
N SER A 25 -38.57 14.95 -27.55
CA SER A 25 -37.73 14.27 -26.55
C SER A 25 -37.29 15.15 -25.38
N GLY A 26 -37.57 16.46 -25.41
CA GLY A 26 -37.12 17.47 -24.45
C GLY A 26 -35.61 17.77 -24.50
N LYS A 27 -34.79 16.80 -24.90
CA LYS A 27 -33.32 16.92 -25.07
C LYS A 27 -32.91 16.81 -26.54
N GLY A 28 -33.71 17.41 -27.43
CA GLY A 28 -33.48 17.48 -28.87
C GLY A 28 -32.33 18.41 -29.26
N LYS A 29 -32.64 19.67 -29.59
CA LYS A 29 -31.78 20.62 -30.32
C LYS A 29 -30.35 20.79 -29.78
N THR A 30 -30.16 20.72 -28.48
CA THR A 30 -28.86 20.93 -27.81
C THR A 30 -28.32 19.71 -27.07
N ALA A 31 -29.01 18.56 -27.11
CA ALA A 31 -28.70 17.37 -26.32
C ALA A 31 -28.52 17.61 -24.79
N GLY A 32 -29.01 18.73 -24.26
CA GLY A 32 -28.76 19.15 -22.87
C GLY A 32 -27.35 19.69 -22.60
N ARG A 33 -26.63 20.17 -23.63
CA ARG A 33 -25.27 20.73 -23.55
C ARG A 33 -25.19 22.26 -23.57
N GLY A 34 -26.32 22.97 -23.62
CA GLY A 34 -26.36 24.43 -23.77
C GLY A 34 -26.11 24.90 -25.21
N VAL A 35 -25.66 26.15 -25.36
CA VAL A 35 -25.55 26.85 -26.66
C VAL A 35 -24.10 26.79 -27.21
N LYS A 36 -23.44 27.93 -27.51
CA LYS A 36 -22.10 27.98 -28.13
C LYS A 36 -20.96 27.99 -27.09
N GLY A 37 -21.09 27.23 -26.00
CA GLY A 37 -20.09 27.18 -24.91
C GLY A 37 -18.98 26.13 -25.12
N GLN A 38 -17.89 26.25 -24.36
CA GLN A 38 -16.75 25.32 -24.39
C GLN A 38 -17.19 23.87 -24.03
N LYS A 39 -17.98 23.70 -22.95
CA LYS A 39 -18.59 22.42 -22.54
C LYS A 39 -19.64 21.88 -23.52
N SER A 40 -19.97 22.65 -24.56
CA SER A 40 -20.92 22.31 -25.63
C SER A 40 -20.21 21.77 -26.90
N ARG A 41 -18.95 21.34 -26.77
CA ARG A 41 -18.13 20.69 -27.80
C ARG A 41 -17.61 19.34 -27.31
N SER A 42 -17.08 18.52 -28.21
CA SER A 42 -16.42 17.24 -27.91
C SER A 42 -15.06 17.46 -27.21
N GLY A 43 -14.56 16.45 -26.50
CA GLY A 43 -13.22 16.42 -25.88
C GLY A 43 -13.02 17.27 -24.62
N VAL A 44 -13.88 18.27 -24.37
CA VAL A 44 -13.72 19.21 -23.25
C VAL A 44 -14.08 18.57 -21.90
N SER A 45 -13.06 18.36 -21.06
CA SER A 45 -13.20 18.02 -19.63
C SER A 45 -12.65 19.16 -18.78
N ILE A 46 -13.48 19.68 -17.87
CA ILE A 46 -13.15 20.82 -16.99
C ILE A 46 -13.21 20.32 -15.54
N ASN A 47 -12.29 19.42 -15.20
CA ASN A 47 -12.23 18.77 -13.89
C ASN A 47 -11.40 19.63 -12.93
N GLY A 48 -12.05 20.39 -12.05
CA GLY A 48 -11.37 21.19 -11.01
C GLY A 48 -10.67 22.47 -11.49
N TYR A 49 -10.98 22.95 -12.71
CA TYR A 49 -10.50 24.23 -13.21
C TYR A 49 -11.42 25.37 -12.76
N GLU A 50 -10.85 26.32 -12.02
CA GLU A 50 -11.54 27.43 -11.34
C GLU A 50 -11.46 28.75 -12.13
N GLY A 51 -11.64 28.68 -13.46
CA GLY A 51 -11.75 29.88 -14.31
C GLY A 51 -10.44 30.66 -14.50
N GLY A 52 -9.29 30.09 -14.15
CA GLY A 52 -7.98 30.76 -14.15
C GLY A 52 -7.53 31.21 -12.75
N GLN A 53 -8.41 31.15 -11.75
CA GLN A 53 -8.02 31.29 -10.35
C GLN A 53 -7.13 30.09 -9.94
N MET A 54 -6.14 30.30 -9.05
CA MET A 54 -5.33 29.19 -8.51
C MET A 54 -6.24 28.13 -7.87
N PRO A 55 -6.19 26.85 -8.27
CA PRO A 55 -7.11 25.85 -7.73
C PRO A 55 -7.04 25.66 -6.21
N ILE A 56 -8.15 25.27 -5.57
CA ILE A 56 -8.23 25.09 -4.12
C ILE A 56 -7.18 24.10 -3.55
N TYR A 57 -6.84 23.07 -4.32
CA TYR A 57 -5.81 22.08 -3.96
C TYR A 57 -4.36 22.61 -4.06
N MET A 58 -4.16 23.82 -4.59
CA MET A 58 -2.89 24.56 -4.57
C MET A 58 -2.91 25.68 -3.52
N ARG A 59 -4.06 26.30 -3.24
CA ARG A 59 -4.20 27.31 -2.17
C ARG A 59 -4.04 26.72 -0.77
N LEU A 60 -4.59 25.52 -0.55
CA LEU A 60 -4.53 24.87 0.77
C LEU A 60 -3.17 24.18 0.97
N PRO A 61 -2.49 24.39 2.12
CA PRO A 61 -1.24 23.71 2.42
C PRO A 61 -1.47 22.19 2.59
N LYS A 62 -0.53 21.39 2.11
CA LYS A 62 -0.51 19.93 2.36
C LYS A 62 -0.28 19.70 3.85
N ARG A 63 -1.23 19.06 4.55
CA ARG A 63 -1.19 18.83 6.00
C ARG A 63 -0.96 17.36 6.35
N GLY A 64 -0.05 17.10 7.29
CA GLY A 64 0.21 15.78 7.85
C GLY A 64 0.90 14.80 6.89
N PHE A 65 0.94 13.53 7.29
CA PHE A 65 1.52 12.43 6.52
C PHE A 65 0.72 11.13 6.71
N ASN A 66 0.76 10.25 5.72
CA ASN A 66 0.17 8.91 5.83
C ASN A 66 1.15 7.95 6.51
N LYS A 67 0.98 7.69 7.82
CA LYS A 67 1.81 6.71 8.54
C LYS A 67 1.70 5.31 7.87
N PRO A 68 2.79 4.73 7.32
CA PRO A 68 2.72 3.45 6.62
C PRO A 68 2.27 2.32 7.55
N ASN A 69 2.93 2.19 8.71
CA ASN A 69 2.65 1.16 9.71
C ASN A 69 1.57 1.62 10.71
N ARG A 70 0.37 1.95 10.18
CA ARG A 70 -0.84 2.21 10.99
C ARG A 70 -1.65 0.92 11.14
N LYS A 71 -1.52 0.27 12.31
CA LYS A 71 -2.42 -0.83 12.73
C LYS A 71 -3.89 -0.38 12.53
N ARG A 72 -4.72 -1.27 11.99
CA ARG A 72 -6.16 -1.07 11.83
C ARG A 72 -6.87 -2.04 12.77
N TRP A 73 -7.56 -1.51 13.78
CA TRP A 73 -8.35 -2.34 14.69
C TRP A 73 -9.77 -2.54 14.15
N ALA A 74 -10.40 -3.64 14.56
CA ALA A 74 -11.83 -3.83 14.42
C ALA A 74 -12.52 -3.32 15.69
N GLU A 75 -13.44 -2.36 15.56
CA GLU A 75 -14.11 -1.77 16.72
C GLU A 75 -15.31 -2.63 17.15
N LEU A 76 -15.31 -3.04 18.42
CA LEU A 76 -16.43 -3.73 19.08
C LEU A 76 -17.02 -2.78 20.13
N SER A 77 -18.27 -2.36 19.94
CA SER A 77 -18.97 -1.53 20.93
C SER A 77 -19.74 -2.38 21.93
N ILE A 78 -19.83 -1.93 23.19
CA ILE A 78 -20.56 -2.64 24.27
C ILE A 78 -22.00 -2.95 23.85
N ARG A 79 -22.72 -2.00 23.23
CA ARG A 79 -24.09 -2.22 22.74
C ARG A 79 -24.16 -3.35 21.69
N ARG A 80 -23.13 -3.51 20.86
CA ARG A 80 -23.06 -4.56 19.84
C ARG A 80 -22.68 -5.93 20.43
N LEU A 81 -21.95 -5.93 21.55
CA LEU A 81 -21.71 -7.12 22.36
C LEU A 81 -23.00 -7.57 23.06
N GLU A 82 -23.70 -6.65 23.75
CA GLU A 82 -25.00 -6.92 24.38
C GLU A 82 -26.02 -7.48 23.39
N GLN A 83 -26.20 -6.84 22.23
CA GLN A 83 -27.10 -7.31 21.17
C GLN A 83 -26.75 -8.71 20.62
N ALA A 84 -25.50 -9.16 20.75
CA ALA A 84 -25.09 -10.50 20.35
C ALA A 84 -25.28 -11.56 21.47
N ILE A 85 -25.37 -11.11 22.73
CA ILE A 85 -25.74 -11.92 23.90
C ILE A 85 -27.26 -12.10 23.94
N GLU A 86 -28.02 -11.00 23.81
CA GLU A 86 -29.50 -10.99 23.72
C GLU A 86 -30.00 -11.92 22.60
N ALA A 87 -29.33 -11.92 21.45
CA ALA A 87 -29.65 -12.77 20.31
C ALA A 87 -29.08 -14.21 20.40
N GLY A 88 -28.41 -14.57 21.50
CA GLY A 88 -27.86 -15.92 21.73
C GLY A 88 -26.72 -16.34 20.77
N VAL A 89 -26.07 -15.40 20.09
CA VAL A 89 -25.06 -15.68 19.04
C VAL A 89 -23.65 -15.81 19.62
N LEU A 90 -23.45 -15.46 20.89
CA LEU A 90 -22.18 -15.63 21.61
C LEU A 90 -22.30 -16.60 22.78
N ASP A 91 -21.42 -17.60 22.81
CA ASP A 91 -21.21 -18.50 23.95
C ASP A 91 -20.56 -17.76 25.13
N VAL A 92 -21.36 -17.07 25.94
CA VAL A 92 -20.90 -16.32 27.15
C VAL A 92 -20.13 -17.22 28.15
N LYS A 93 -20.35 -18.55 28.11
CA LYS A 93 -19.66 -19.55 28.95
C LYS A 93 -18.21 -19.83 28.54
N LYS A 94 -17.74 -19.30 27.41
CA LYS A 94 -16.37 -19.51 26.88
C LYS A 94 -15.65 -18.18 26.80
N ASP A 95 -14.31 -18.22 26.74
CA ASP A 95 -13.52 -17.03 26.46
C ASP A 95 -13.79 -16.53 25.03
N VAL A 96 -14.37 -15.34 24.92
CA VAL A 96 -14.75 -14.71 23.66
C VAL A 96 -13.52 -14.02 23.07
N ASP A 97 -12.90 -14.70 22.11
CA ASP A 97 -11.70 -14.26 21.41
C ASP A 97 -12.00 -13.60 20.04
N ALA A 98 -10.94 -13.22 19.33
CA ALA A 98 -11.04 -12.59 18.02
C ALA A 98 -11.54 -13.53 16.91
N ALA A 99 -11.37 -14.85 17.03
CA ALA A 99 -11.93 -15.83 16.12
C ALA A 99 -13.43 -16.05 16.38
N ALA A 100 -13.82 -16.28 17.63
CA ALA A 100 -15.22 -16.44 18.05
C ALA A 100 -16.08 -15.24 17.62
N LEU A 101 -15.62 -14.01 17.86
CA LEU A 101 -16.31 -12.77 17.43
C LEU A 101 -16.47 -12.65 15.91
N VAL A 102 -15.63 -13.31 15.11
CA VAL A 102 -15.74 -13.35 13.64
C VAL A 102 -16.65 -14.48 13.16
N THR A 103 -16.58 -15.66 13.79
CA THR A 103 -17.43 -16.82 13.50
C THR A 103 -18.88 -16.55 13.86
N ALA A 104 -19.13 -15.91 15.01
CA ALA A 104 -20.45 -15.43 15.45
C ALA A 104 -20.99 -14.24 14.62
N GLY A 105 -20.27 -13.78 13.59
CA GLY A 105 -20.69 -12.66 12.73
C GLY A 105 -20.69 -11.27 13.39
N VAL A 106 -20.47 -11.19 14.70
CA VAL A 106 -20.44 -9.94 15.49
C VAL A 106 -19.41 -8.97 14.91
N VAL A 107 -18.25 -9.44 14.45
CA VAL A 107 -17.21 -8.63 13.80
C VAL A 107 -16.86 -9.23 12.43
N ARG A 108 -16.97 -8.45 11.34
CA ARG A 108 -16.79 -8.99 9.97
C ARG A 108 -15.37 -9.52 9.69
N ARG A 109 -14.34 -8.94 10.32
CA ARG A 109 -12.90 -9.27 10.22
C ARG A 109 -12.17 -8.72 11.46
N ALA A 110 -11.24 -9.48 12.05
CA ALA A 110 -10.45 -9.02 13.21
C ALA A 110 -9.37 -7.95 12.89
N HIS A 111 -9.06 -7.72 11.59
CA HIS A 111 -8.02 -6.79 11.12
C HIS A 111 -6.64 -7.01 11.77
N ASP A 112 -6.09 -6.03 12.50
CA ASP A 112 -4.85 -6.15 13.29
C ASP A 112 -5.11 -6.34 14.79
N GLY A 113 -6.34 -6.67 15.17
CA GLY A 113 -6.81 -6.82 16.54
C GLY A 113 -8.18 -6.18 16.76
N ILE A 114 -9.01 -6.79 17.61
CA ILE A 114 -10.31 -6.20 18.02
C ILE A 114 -10.05 -5.21 19.17
N ARG A 115 -10.71 -4.05 19.16
CA ARG A 115 -10.66 -3.06 20.24
C ARG A 115 -12.06 -2.84 20.82
N LEU A 116 -12.21 -3.06 22.13
CA LEU A 116 -13.46 -2.82 22.86
C LEU A 116 -13.64 -1.31 23.16
N ILE A 117 -14.79 -0.75 22.80
CA ILE A 117 -15.07 0.69 22.89
C ILE A 117 -16.52 0.98 23.35
N GLY A 118 -16.79 2.25 23.66
CA GLY A 118 -18.13 2.78 23.91
C GLY A 118 -18.54 2.83 25.38
N SER A 119 -19.83 3.05 25.58
CA SER A 119 -20.51 3.18 26.87
C SER A 119 -21.88 2.47 26.79
N GLY A 120 -22.50 2.22 27.95
CA GLY A 120 -23.78 1.53 28.06
C GLY A 120 -23.88 0.72 29.35
N LYS A 121 -24.73 -0.30 29.31
CA LYS A 121 -24.77 -1.41 30.27
C LYS A 121 -24.45 -2.71 29.52
N LEU A 122 -24.03 -3.73 30.26
CA LEU A 122 -23.87 -5.10 29.79
C LEU A 122 -24.57 -5.98 30.84
N SER A 123 -25.48 -6.86 30.45
CA SER A 123 -26.30 -7.65 31.40
C SER A 123 -25.60 -8.91 31.88
N ALA A 124 -24.78 -9.53 31.03
CA ALA A 124 -24.04 -10.75 31.33
C ALA A 124 -22.53 -10.52 31.44
N GLY A 125 -21.87 -11.23 32.36
CA GLY A 125 -20.42 -11.23 32.47
C GLY A 125 -19.78 -12.05 31.35
N VAL A 126 -18.92 -11.41 30.56
CA VAL A 126 -18.20 -12.04 29.44
C VAL A 126 -16.69 -11.98 29.68
N ASN A 127 -15.98 -13.08 29.42
CA ASN A 127 -14.52 -13.08 29.33
C ASN A 127 -14.09 -12.69 27.91
N LEU A 128 -13.43 -11.55 27.74
CA LEU A 128 -13.06 -11.00 26.44
C LEU A 128 -11.54 -11.02 26.22
N LYS A 129 -11.07 -11.67 25.16
CA LYS A 129 -9.66 -11.64 24.72
C LYS A 129 -9.51 -10.71 23.51
N VAL A 130 -9.05 -9.49 23.75
CA VAL A 130 -9.05 -8.37 22.78
C VAL A 130 -7.67 -7.71 22.69
N ALA A 131 -7.38 -7.02 21.58
CA ALA A 131 -6.11 -6.29 21.38
C ALA A 131 -6.09 -4.89 22.02
N GLY A 132 -6.96 -4.66 23.02
CA GLY A 132 -7.10 -3.42 23.78
C GLY A 132 -8.54 -3.02 24.03
N ALA A 133 -8.75 -2.17 25.02
CA ALA A 133 -10.06 -1.62 25.40
C ALA A 133 -9.96 -0.12 25.73
N THR A 134 -11.09 0.54 25.98
CA THR A 134 -11.14 1.86 26.63
C THR A 134 -11.43 1.69 28.13
N ALA A 135 -10.90 2.59 28.96
CA ALA A 135 -11.09 2.54 30.41
C ALA A 135 -12.58 2.59 30.83
N GLY A 136 -13.43 3.27 30.05
CA GLY A 136 -14.89 3.25 30.25
C GLY A 136 -15.52 1.89 29.97
N ALA A 137 -15.03 1.16 28.96
CA ALA A 137 -15.57 -0.16 28.61
C ALA A 137 -15.12 -1.27 29.56
N ILE A 138 -13.86 -1.23 30.01
CA ILE A 138 -13.31 -2.13 31.04
C ILE A 138 -14.21 -2.09 32.29
N LYS A 139 -14.46 -0.88 32.82
CA LYS A 139 -15.34 -0.63 33.99
C LYS A 139 -16.79 -1.08 33.83
N ILE A 140 -17.27 -1.31 32.61
CA ILE A 140 -18.63 -1.81 32.34
C ILE A 140 -18.64 -3.34 32.30
N VAL A 141 -17.61 -3.97 31.70
CA VAL A 141 -17.44 -5.43 31.71
C VAL A 141 -17.20 -5.94 33.13
N GLU A 142 -16.34 -5.27 33.91
CA GLU A 142 -16.07 -5.57 35.32
C GLU A 142 -17.35 -5.49 36.17
N LYS A 143 -18.18 -4.45 35.97
CA LYS A 143 -19.48 -4.30 36.64
C LYS A 143 -20.48 -5.40 36.29
N ALA A 144 -20.39 -5.98 35.09
CA ALA A 144 -21.17 -7.14 34.68
C ALA A 144 -20.59 -8.48 35.20
N LYS A 145 -19.50 -8.45 35.98
CA LYS A 145 -18.71 -9.62 36.42
C LYS A 145 -18.02 -10.39 35.28
N GLY A 146 -17.75 -9.71 34.16
CA GLY A 146 -16.88 -10.21 33.10
C GLY A 146 -15.41 -9.85 33.33
N SER A 147 -14.55 -10.28 32.42
CA SER A 147 -13.10 -9.98 32.42
C SER A 147 -12.62 -9.51 31.05
N VAL A 148 -11.54 -8.73 31.00
CA VAL A 148 -10.94 -8.23 29.75
C VAL A 148 -9.44 -8.51 29.74
N THR A 149 -9.03 -9.55 29.04
CA THR A 149 -7.61 -9.86 28.80
C THR A 149 -7.12 -9.11 27.55
N ILE A 150 -6.07 -8.31 27.71
CA ILE A 150 -5.41 -7.65 26.57
C ILE A 150 -4.38 -8.62 25.98
N VAL A 151 -4.59 -9.04 24.73
CA VAL A 151 -3.68 -9.94 24.00
C VAL A 151 -2.84 -9.12 23.03
N GLU A 152 -1.52 -9.19 23.17
CA GLU A 152 -0.59 -8.54 22.24
C GLU A 152 -0.35 -9.40 20.99
N GLY A 153 -0.40 -8.75 19.81
CA GLY A 153 -0.15 -9.39 18.52
C GLY A 153 -1.16 -8.97 17.46
N ARG A 154 -1.02 -9.51 16.25
CA ARG A 154 -2.12 -9.60 15.28
C ARG A 154 -2.80 -10.94 15.54
N PRO A 155 -4.12 -11.03 15.75
CA PRO A 155 -4.79 -12.31 15.91
C PRO A 155 -4.64 -13.16 14.64
N GLU A 156 -4.58 -14.48 14.80
CA GLU A 156 -4.50 -15.38 13.66
C GLU A 156 -5.65 -15.12 12.70
N ARG A 157 -5.33 -15.11 11.40
CA ARG A 157 -6.36 -14.98 10.38
C ARG A 157 -7.07 -16.31 10.27
N VAL A 158 -8.17 -16.47 11.01
CA VAL A 158 -9.16 -17.51 10.75
C VAL A 158 -9.40 -17.57 9.25
N ALA A 159 -8.97 -18.67 8.63
CA ALA A 159 -9.31 -18.93 7.24
C ALA A 159 -10.83 -18.92 7.17
N LYS A 160 -11.40 -18.16 6.22
CA LYS A 160 -12.84 -18.27 5.99
C LYS A 160 -13.08 -19.68 5.47
N ALA A 161 -13.84 -20.46 6.24
CA ALA A 161 -14.31 -21.80 5.87
C ALA A 161 -14.65 -21.84 4.38
N ASP A 162 -14.08 -22.84 3.71
CA ASP A 162 -13.58 -22.64 2.35
C ASP A 162 -14.61 -22.19 1.33
N LYS A 163 -14.12 -21.51 0.30
CA LYS A 163 -14.86 -21.42 -0.95
C LYS A 163 -15.10 -22.84 -1.44
N VAL A 164 -16.33 -23.33 -1.25
CA VAL A 164 -16.85 -24.60 -1.78
C VAL A 164 -16.21 -24.89 -3.13
N GLU A 165 -15.49 -26.00 -3.21
CA GLU A 165 -14.61 -26.29 -4.34
C GLU A 165 -15.41 -26.28 -5.65
N LYS A 166 -15.21 -25.25 -6.48
CA LYS A 166 -15.65 -25.29 -7.86
C LYS A 166 -14.73 -26.21 -8.65
N LYS A 167 -14.96 -27.51 -8.46
CA LYS A 167 -14.49 -28.63 -9.28
C LYS A 167 -14.46 -28.18 -10.75
N PRO A 168 -13.28 -28.08 -11.39
CA PRO A 168 -13.17 -27.54 -12.73
C PRO A 168 -13.91 -28.46 -13.71
N ALA A 169 -14.95 -27.94 -14.36
CA ALA A 169 -15.71 -28.68 -15.35
C ALA A 169 -14.79 -29.13 -16.50
N ALA A 170 -15.03 -30.33 -17.01
CA ALA A 170 -14.09 -31.03 -17.89
C ALA A 170 -13.78 -30.25 -19.18
N LYS A 171 -12.50 -30.28 -19.59
CA LYS A 171 -12.07 -29.82 -20.91
C LYS A 171 -12.73 -30.71 -21.98
N LYS A 172 -13.51 -30.13 -22.89
CA LYS A 172 -13.84 -30.76 -24.17
C LYS A 172 -12.72 -30.43 -25.18
N PRO A 173 -12.19 -31.39 -25.96
CA PRO A 173 -10.93 -31.21 -26.68
C PRO A 173 -11.04 -30.28 -27.91
N ALA A 174 -9.91 -29.73 -28.33
CA ALA A 174 -9.82 -28.77 -29.44
C ALA A 174 -9.75 -29.45 -30.82
N ALA A 175 -10.50 -28.92 -31.79
CA ALA A 175 -10.24 -29.15 -33.21
C ALA A 175 -8.99 -28.37 -33.67
N LYS A 176 -8.31 -28.85 -34.71
CA LYS A 176 -6.91 -28.48 -35.03
C LYS A 176 -6.78 -27.87 -36.43
N LYS A 177 -6.01 -26.78 -36.53
CA LYS A 177 -5.33 -26.21 -37.73
C LYS A 177 -6.13 -25.98 -39.03
N ALA A 178 -6.10 -24.73 -39.51
CA ALA A 178 -5.88 -24.42 -40.93
C ALA A 178 -5.15 -23.07 -41.07
N ALA A 179 -3.96 -23.08 -41.68
CA ALA A 179 -3.12 -21.92 -42.07
C ALA A 179 -1.84 -22.43 -42.77
N PRO A 180 -1.09 -21.61 -43.56
CA PRO A 180 -1.36 -20.25 -44.05
C PRO A 180 -1.24 -20.14 -45.59
N LYS A 181 -1.34 -18.92 -46.15
CA LYS A 181 -0.58 -18.54 -47.35
C LYS A 181 -0.16 -17.06 -47.28
N LYS A 182 0.98 -16.75 -47.90
CA LYS A 182 1.55 -15.40 -48.08
C LYS A 182 0.93 -14.74 -49.33
N GLU A 183 1.22 -13.50 -49.75
CA GLU A 183 2.16 -12.41 -49.39
C GLU A 183 1.32 -11.08 -49.58
N ALA A 184 1.72 -9.81 -49.44
CA ALA A 184 2.99 -9.11 -49.32
C ALA A 184 2.80 -7.71 -48.63
N ALA A 185 3.78 -6.82 -48.74
CA ALA A 185 3.79 -5.43 -48.24
C ALA A 185 4.70 -4.55 -49.15
N PRO A 186 5.02 -3.26 -48.86
CA PRO A 186 4.38 -2.26 -47.98
C PRO A 186 4.09 -0.92 -48.72
N LYS A 187 3.72 0.16 -48.01
CA LYS A 187 3.87 1.54 -48.51
C LYS A 187 4.41 2.52 -47.45
N ALA A 188 5.53 3.16 -47.80
CA ALA A 188 6.09 4.44 -47.33
C ALA A 188 5.95 4.85 -45.85
N GLU A 189 7.08 4.88 -45.14
CA GLU A 189 7.29 5.72 -43.96
C GLU A 189 8.58 6.56 -44.15
N ALA A 190 8.66 7.75 -43.53
CA ALA A 190 9.60 8.80 -43.93
C ALA A 190 10.98 8.75 -43.23
N LYS A 191 12.05 9.11 -43.95
CA LYS A 191 13.43 9.17 -43.43
C LYS A 191 13.61 10.28 -42.39
N LYS A 192 14.36 9.97 -41.31
CA LYS A 192 15.07 10.94 -40.48
C LYS A 192 16.46 10.36 -40.12
N PRO A 193 17.57 11.10 -40.25
CA PRO A 193 18.91 10.51 -40.26
C PRO A 193 19.52 10.28 -38.86
N ALA A 194 20.56 9.43 -38.89
CA ALA A 194 21.61 9.19 -37.89
C ALA A 194 22.24 10.47 -37.29
N ALA A 195 23.06 10.44 -36.23
CA ALA A 195 23.29 9.52 -35.09
C ALA A 195 24.37 10.18 -34.20
N LYS A 196 24.48 9.82 -32.91
CA LYS A 196 25.72 10.06 -32.13
C LYS A 196 26.09 8.83 -31.30
N LYS A 197 27.39 8.61 -31.14
CA LYS A 197 28.04 7.36 -30.71
C LYS A 197 28.62 7.54 -29.31
N ALA A 198 28.33 6.63 -28.39
CA ALA A 198 28.93 6.66 -27.06
C ALA A 198 30.41 6.18 -27.11
N PRO A 199 31.34 6.84 -26.39
CA PRO A 199 32.70 6.34 -26.21
C PRO A 199 32.74 5.15 -25.24
N ALA A 200 33.78 4.31 -25.36
CA ALA A 200 33.81 2.99 -24.73
C ALA A 200 34.54 2.94 -23.37
N LYS A 201 34.16 1.94 -22.57
CA LYS A 201 34.77 1.56 -21.30
C LYS A 201 36.16 0.93 -21.51
N LYS A 202 37.15 1.25 -20.67
CA LYS A 202 38.46 0.56 -20.59
C LYS A 202 38.72 0.05 -19.15
N PRO A 203 39.69 -0.87 -18.94
CA PRO A 203 39.43 -2.05 -18.12
C PRO A 203 40.00 -2.01 -16.69
N ALA A 204 39.50 -2.91 -15.85
CA ALA A 204 39.95 -3.10 -14.47
C ALA A 204 41.33 -3.76 -14.38
N ALA A 205 42.07 -3.45 -13.31
CA ALA A 205 43.35 -4.07 -12.99
C ALA A 205 43.34 -4.64 -11.56
N LYS A 206 43.96 -5.83 -11.40
CA LYS A 206 44.38 -6.51 -10.16
C LYS A 206 43.60 -6.17 -8.87
N LYS A 207 42.68 -7.05 -8.47
CA LYS A 207 42.17 -7.11 -7.09
C LYS A 207 43.31 -7.49 -6.14
N ALA A 208 43.70 -6.59 -5.24
CA ALA A 208 44.21 -6.97 -3.93
C ALA A 208 43.03 -7.41 -3.04
N GLU A 209 43.31 -8.01 -1.87
CA GLU A 209 42.27 -8.29 -0.89
C GLU A 209 41.60 -6.99 -0.44
N ALA A 210 40.27 -6.96 -0.48
CA ALA A 210 39.47 -5.83 0.00
C ALA A 210 38.87 -6.16 1.37
N ASP A 211 38.97 -5.23 2.30
CA ASP A 211 38.33 -5.35 3.61
C ASP A 211 36.86 -4.92 3.54
N ASP A 212 36.03 -5.50 4.41
CA ASP A 212 34.64 -5.10 4.59
C ASP A 212 34.56 -3.79 5.37
N LEU A 213 34.64 -2.67 4.64
CA LEU A 213 34.55 -1.33 5.22
C LEU A 213 33.21 -1.05 5.93
N THR A 214 32.17 -1.87 5.73
CA THR A 214 30.87 -1.67 6.42
C THR A 214 30.88 -1.99 7.91
N LYS A 215 32.00 -2.54 8.41
CA LYS A 215 32.25 -2.72 9.86
C LYS A 215 32.65 -1.45 10.60
N ILE A 216 32.94 -0.35 9.89
CA ILE A 216 33.21 0.97 10.48
C ILE A 216 31.87 1.71 10.62
N SER A 217 31.54 2.16 11.83
CA SER A 217 30.35 2.97 12.09
C SER A 217 30.38 4.24 11.23
N GLY A 218 29.27 4.52 10.54
CA GLY A 218 29.15 5.58 9.53
C GLY A 218 29.28 5.10 8.08
N ILE A 219 30.04 4.03 7.81
CA ILE A 219 30.27 3.53 6.44
C ILE A 219 29.16 2.56 5.99
N GLY A 220 28.03 3.10 5.53
CA GLY A 220 27.00 2.31 4.87
C GLY A 220 27.45 1.72 3.51
N PRO A 221 26.80 0.67 2.97
CA PRO A 221 27.20 0.02 1.71
C PRO A 221 27.34 0.95 0.50
N VAL A 222 26.55 2.03 0.45
CA VAL A 222 26.65 3.08 -0.60
C VAL A 222 27.97 3.86 -0.49
N PHE A 223 28.42 4.16 0.72
CA PHE A 223 29.68 4.87 0.95
C PHE A 223 30.90 3.94 0.80
N ALA A 224 30.78 2.66 1.19
CA ALA A 224 31.80 1.65 0.86
C ALA A 224 32.02 1.55 -0.67
N GLY A 225 30.95 1.61 -1.47
CA GLY A 225 31.03 1.70 -2.93
C GLY A 225 31.77 2.94 -3.43
N ARG A 226 31.42 4.13 -2.92
CA ARG A 226 32.08 5.41 -3.28
C ARG A 226 33.56 5.44 -2.90
N LEU A 227 33.92 4.94 -1.73
CA LEU A 227 35.32 4.81 -1.30
C LEU A 227 36.10 3.86 -2.21
N ALA A 228 35.49 2.77 -2.67
CA ALA A 228 36.10 1.85 -3.62
C ALA A 228 36.30 2.47 -5.02
N GLU A 229 35.42 3.38 -5.48
CA GLU A 229 35.64 4.17 -6.71
C GLU A 229 36.86 5.10 -6.61
N GLU A 230 37.28 5.45 -5.39
CA GLU A 230 38.47 6.26 -5.08
C GLU A 230 39.69 5.41 -4.65
N GLY A 231 39.59 4.08 -4.81
CA GLY A 231 40.66 3.13 -4.51
C GLY A 231 40.87 2.85 -3.02
N ILE A 232 39.97 3.31 -2.14
CA ILE A 232 40.00 3.02 -0.70
C ILE A 232 39.16 1.76 -0.46
N THR A 233 39.84 0.62 -0.34
CA THR A 233 39.22 -0.72 -0.23
C THR A 233 39.76 -1.54 0.94
N THR A 234 40.62 -0.97 1.79
CA THR A 234 41.25 -1.66 2.93
C THR A 234 41.30 -0.77 4.17
N TYR A 235 41.27 -1.38 5.36
CA TYR A 235 41.44 -0.66 6.62
C TYR A 235 42.82 0.03 6.70
N LEU A 236 43.84 -0.51 6.02
CA LEU A 236 45.18 0.09 5.86
C LEU A 236 45.17 1.44 5.13
N GLN A 237 44.19 1.68 4.26
CA GLN A 237 44.04 2.95 3.54
C GLN A 237 43.21 3.95 4.35
N VAL A 238 42.14 3.49 5.02
CA VAL A 238 41.31 4.34 5.89
C VAL A 238 42.10 4.87 7.10
N SER A 239 42.89 4.00 7.75
CA SER A 239 43.74 4.35 8.91
C SER A 239 44.90 5.31 8.59
N LYS A 240 45.20 5.53 7.31
CA LYS A 240 46.24 6.42 6.79
C LYS A 240 45.68 7.68 6.10
N LEU A 241 44.38 7.95 6.22
CA LEU A 241 43.79 9.19 5.70
C LEU A 241 44.38 10.41 6.43
N THR A 242 44.92 11.35 5.65
CA THR A 242 45.42 12.65 6.17
C THR A 242 44.29 13.66 6.27
N ALA A 243 44.40 14.64 7.16
CA ALA A 243 43.35 15.65 7.40
C ALA A 243 42.89 16.37 6.11
N LYS A 244 43.82 16.67 5.18
CA LYS A 244 43.49 17.22 3.86
C LYS A 244 42.59 16.28 3.05
N LYS A 245 42.97 15.01 2.93
CA LYS A 245 42.18 14.01 2.20
C LYS A 245 40.85 13.70 2.87
N ILE A 246 40.76 13.82 4.20
CA ILE A 246 39.48 13.72 4.91
C ILE A 246 38.54 14.87 4.51
N ALA A 247 39.03 16.12 4.46
CA ALA A 247 38.22 17.25 4.01
C ALA A 247 37.81 17.12 2.52
N GLU A 248 38.73 16.72 1.64
CA GLU A 248 38.44 16.44 0.21
C GLU A 248 37.34 15.38 0.04
N LEU A 249 37.36 14.31 0.84
CA LEU A 249 36.32 13.27 0.84
C LEU A 249 34.99 13.78 1.41
N ASP A 250 35.04 14.62 2.45
CA ASP A 250 33.85 15.10 3.15
C ASP A 250 33.01 16.05 2.29
N GLU A 251 33.68 17.01 1.64
CA GLU A 251 33.08 17.95 0.67
C GLU A 251 32.54 17.20 -0.56
N LYS A 252 33.35 16.31 -1.16
CA LYS A 252 33.02 15.63 -2.41
C LYS A 252 31.85 14.65 -2.31
N HIS A 253 31.62 14.06 -1.12
CA HIS A 253 30.55 13.09 -0.89
C HIS A 253 29.35 13.60 -0.09
N ASP A 254 29.37 14.88 0.33
CA ASP A 254 28.38 15.54 1.21
C ASP A 254 28.23 14.84 2.57
N LEU A 255 29.36 14.50 3.19
CA LEU A 255 29.44 13.71 4.44
C LEU A 255 29.37 14.55 5.73
N LYS A 256 29.49 15.88 5.65
CA LYS A 256 29.16 16.84 6.73
C LYS A 256 29.88 16.60 8.06
N GLY A 257 31.16 16.23 7.98
CA GLY A 257 32.03 15.93 9.11
C GLY A 257 31.90 14.51 9.65
N ASN A 258 31.10 13.61 9.04
CA ASN A 258 30.89 12.26 9.57
C ASN A 258 32.21 11.47 9.71
N ILE A 259 33.17 11.64 8.77
CA ILE A 259 34.47 10.95 8.83
C ILE A 259 35.25 11.31 10.11
N THR A 260 35.14 12.57 10.56
CA THR A 260 35.76 13.06 11.80
C THR A 260 34.90 12.80 13.05
N ASN A 261 33.58 12.88 12.94
CA ASN A 261 32.66 12.68 14.06
C ASN A 261 32.63 11.21 14.53
N ASP A 262 32.69 10.27 13.59
CA ASP A 262 32.71 8.83 13.86
C ASP A 262 34.14 8.25 14.06
N ASP A 263 35.21 9.04 13.89
CA ASP A 263 36.62 8.58 13.89
C ASP A 263 36.86 7.32 13.04
N TRP A 264 36.57 7.40 11.73
CA TRP A 264 36.83 6.29 10.81
C TRP A 264 38.31 5.83 10.81
N PRO A 265 39.34 6.71 10.90
CA PRO A 265 40.74 6.28 10.96
C PRO A 265 41.10 5.51 12.24
N GLY A 266 40.54 5.88 13.40
CA GLY A 266 40.75 5.17 14.67
C GLY A 266 39.98 3.84 14.75
N GLN A 267 38.75 3.79 14.23
CA GLN A 267 38.02 2.53 14.06
C GLN A 267 38.78 1.56 13.13
N ALA A 268 39.30 2.05 12.00
CA ALA A 268 40.10 1.24 11.08
C ALA A 268 41.38 0.69 11.73
N LYS A 269 42.03 1.43 12.65
CA LYS A 269 43.19 0.94 13.42
C LYS A 269 42.83 -0.21 14.36
N LYS A 270 41.67 -0.16 15.02
CA LYS A 270 41.17 -1.25 15.88
C LYS A 270 40.88 -2.50 15.05
N LEU A 271 40.09 -2.37 13.99
CA LEU A 271 39.76 -3.49 13.08
C LEU A 271 40.97 -4.13 12.37
N MET A 272 42.11 -3.44 12.29
CA MET A 272 43.38 -4.04 11.83
C MET A 272 44.13 -4.78 12.94
N ALA A 273 44.03 -4.33 14.20
CA ALA A 273 44.59 -5.05 15.34
C ALA A 273 43.81 -6.36 15.58
N ASP A 274 42.47 -6.29 15.47
CA ASP A 274 41.58 -7.45 15.62
C ASP A 274 41.67 -8.48 14.46
N LYS A 275 42.44 -8.17 13.41
CA LYS A 275 42.65 -9.02 12.21
C LYS A 275 44.06 -9.65 12.16
N LYS A 276 44.86 -9.54 13.23
CA LYS A 276 46.27 -9.94 13.26
C LYS A 276 46.57 -10.98 14.35
#